data_AF-A0A2V6SJ12-F1
#
_entry.id   AF-A0A2V6SJ12-F1
#
_cell.length_a   1.000
_cell.length_b   1.000
_cell.length_c   1.000
_cell.angle_alpha   90.00
_cell.angle_beta   90.00
_cell.angle_gamma   90.00
#
_symmetry.space_group_name_H-M   'P 1'
#
loop_
_entity.id
_entity.type
_entity.pdbx_description
1 polymer ?
#
loop_
_entity_poly.entity_id
_entity_poly.type
_entity_poly.pdbx_seq_one_letter_code
_entity_poly.pdbx_strand_id
1 'polypeptide(L)'
;EINIGMNRCGVEPGEPALALARHVAAQRGLRFAGLQAYHGRAQHIVELAKRRETMEVAIGHVRTTVDLLKRHGLGCETVSGAGTGTYRFEAESGVYTEIQAGSYPFMDADYKRVQGFPSEFENALFVLATVMSRAAPDRAVVDAGLKALAVDSGLPVVRGRSDIEVQRVSDEHGLLRLGDPALPLRIGDRLWLIPGHCDPTINLYDWYVAVRGGRVEALWPITARGAVL
;
A
#
# COMPACT_ATOMS: atom_id res chain seq x y z
N GLU A 1 -8.57 16.56 8.84
CA GLU A 1 -8.92 15.53 7.83
C GLU A 1 -10.36 15.75 7.38
N ILE A 2 -10.64 15.55 6.09
CA ILE A 2 -11.99 15.56 5.53
C ILE A 2 -12.33 14.19 4.94
N ASN A 3 -13.56 13.73 5.17
CA ASN A 3 -14.06 12.47 4.62
C ASN A 3 -14.43 12.67 3.14
N ILE A 4 -13.61 12.12 2.24
CA ILE A 4 -13.83 12.23 0.79
C ILE A 4 -14.42 10.95 0.17
N GLY A 5 -14.91 10.01 1.00
CA GLY A 5 -15.59 8.78 0.56
C GLY A 5 -15.07 7.48 1.19
N MET A 6 -13.95 7.53 1.92
CA MET A 6 -13.42 6.35 2.63
C MET A 6 -14.27 5.96 3.84
N ASN A 7 -14.97 6.92 4.46
CA ASN A 7 -15.76 6.72 5.67
C ASN A 7 -14.95 6.07 6.82
N ARG A 8 -13.71 6.53 7.01
CA ARG A 8 -12.82 6.09 8.11
C ARG A 8 -12.77 7.13 9.22
N CYS A 9 -12.25 8.30 8.90
CA CYS A 9 -12.11 9.47 9.77
C CYS A 9 -12.42 10.74 8.96
N GLY A 10 -12.25 11.89 9.61
CA GLY A 10 -12.45 13.20 8.99
C GLY A 10 -13.88 13.72 9.09
N VAL A 11 -14.01 15.04 9.04
CA VAL A 11 -15.31 15.72 8.99
C VAL A 11 -15.84 15.74 7.57
N GLU A 12 -17.14 15.91 7.40
CA GLU A 12 -17.74 16.01 6.07
C GLU A 12 -17.23 17.26 5.30
N PRO A 13 -17.11 17.19 3.97
CA PRO A 13 -16.71 18.31 3.12
C PRO A 13 -17.61 19.54 3.27
N GLY A 14 -17.11 20.72 2.93
CA GLY A 14 -17.87 21.96 2.97
C GLY A 14 -18.00 22.57 4.38
N GLU A 15 -19.23 22.86 4.82
CA GLU A 15 -19.49 23.63 6.05
C GLU A 15 -18.90 23.00 7.32
N PRO A 16 -18.96 21.68 7.55
CA PRO A 16 -18.34 21.06 8.73
C PRO A 16 -16.82 21.25 8.76
N ALA A 17 -16.16 21.13 7.61
CA ALA A 17 -14.73 21.42 7.48
C ALA A 17 -14.40 22.90 7.71
N LEU A 18 -15.23 23.82 7.20
CA LEU A 18 -15.09 25.27 7.47
C LEU A 18 -15.24 25.58 8.96
N ALA A 19 -16.24 25.00 9.63
CA ALA A 19 -16.47 25.21 11.06
C ALA A 19 -15.27 24.76 11.89
N LEU A 20 -14.69 23.59 11.59
CA LEU A 20 -13.48 23.11 12.25
C LEU A 20 -12.27 24.01 11.95
N ALA A 21 -12.08 24.44 10.70
CA ALA A 21 -10.98 25.32 10.32
C ALA A 21 -11.06 26.67 11.05
N ARG A 22 -12.25 27.26 11.17
CA ARG A 22 -12.50 28.47 11.97
C ARG A 22 -12.16 28.26 13.43
N HIS A 23 -12.58 27.13 14.00
CA HIS A 23 -12.29 26.82 15.39
C HIS A 23 -10.78 26.74 15.63
N VAL A 24 -10.04 26.03 14.77
CA VAL A 24 -8.57 25.94 14.82
C VAL A 24 -7.92 27.31 14.69
N ALA A 25 -8.35 28.13 13.72
CA ALA A 25 -7.79 29.46 13.48
C ALA A 25 -8.01 30.45 14.63
N ALA A 26 -9.05 30.24 15.45
CA ALA A 26 -9.35 31.08 16.61
C ALA A 26 -8.56 30.69 17.88
N GLN A 27 -7.94 29.51 17.93
CA GLN A 27 -7.21 29.04 19.11
C GLN A 27 -5.79 29.58 19.18
N ARG A 28 -5.39 30.08 20.35
CA ARG A 28 -4.00 30.45 20.61
C ARG A 28 -3.11 29.21 20.61
N GLY A 29 -2.05 29.22 19.81
CA GLY A 29 -1.09 28.12 19.73
C GLY A 29 -1.40 27.08 18.65
N LEU A 30 -2.52 27.23 17.93
CA LEU A 30 -2.82 26.43 16.74
C LEU A 30 -2.71 27.28 15.48
N ARG A 31 -2.38 26.63 14.37
CA ARG A 31 -2.42 27.21 13.03
C ARG A 31 -3.18 26.26 12.12
N PHE A 32 -4.20 26.76 11.44
CA PHE A 32 -4.84 26.00 10.37
C PHE A 32 -3.87 25.95 9.18
N ALA A 33 -3.30 24.77 8.92
CA ALA A 33 -2.34 24.57 7.83
C ALA A 33 -3.00 24.07 6.52
N GLY A 34 -4.23 23.56 6.60
CA GLY A 34 -4.98 23.09 5.44
C GLY A 34 -5.71 21.79 5.71
N LEU A 35 -5.84 20.95 4.67
CA LEU A 35 -6.66 19.76 4.64
C LEU A 35 -5.83 18.50 4.43
N GLN A 36 -6.22 17.45 5.13
CA GLN A 36 -5.85 16.08 4.77
C GLN A 36 -7.07 15.40 4.12
N ALA A 37 -6.89 14.82 2.94
CA ALA A 37 -7.94 14.25 2.12
C ALA A 37 -7.45 12.93 1.49
N TYR A 38 -7.73 11.80 2.16
CA TYR A 38 -7.23 10.49 1.73
C TYR A 38 -8.38 9.51 1.45
N HIS A 39 -8.35 8.88 0.27
CA HIS A 39 -9.34 7.88 -0.13
C HIS A 39 -8.73 6.48 -0.20
N GLY A 40 -8.54 5.83 0.95
CA GLY A 40 -7.86 4.53 1.02
C GLY A 40 -8.53 3.40 0.23
N ARG A 41 -9.86 3.39 0.15
CA ARG A 41 -10.58 2.37 -0.66
C ARG A 41 -10.34 2.50 -2.16
N ALA A 42 -9.98 3.70 -2.64
CA ALA A 42 -9.79 3.93 -4.07
C ALA A 42 -8.44 3.38 -4.57
N GLN A 43 -7.49 3.15 -3.66
CA GLN A 43 -6.13 2.70 -4.00
C GLN A 43 -6.14 1.36 -4.77
N HIS A 44 -7.03 0.45 -4.36
CA HIS A 44 -7.10 -0.93 -4.88
C HIS A 44 -8.34 -1.18 -5.75
N ILE A 45 -9.04 -0.14 -6.21
CA ILE A 45 -10.03 -0.31 -7.27
C ILE A 45 -9.29 -0.77 -8.53
N VAL A 46 -9.52 -2.02 -8.92
CA VAL A 46 -8.79 -2.70 -9.99
C VAL A 46 -8.97 -1.98 -11.33
N GLU A 47 -10.21 -1.64 -11.68
CA GLU A 47 -10.52 -1.02 -12.96
C GLU A 47 -10.17 0.46 -12.98
N LEU A 48 -9.32 0.86 -13.94
CA LEU A 48 -8.84 2.24 -14.04
C LEU A 48 -9.99 3.24 -14.20
N ALA A 49 -11.00 2.92 -15.01
CA ALA A 49 -12.15 3.79 -15.24
C ALA A 49 -12.95 4.03 -13.97
N LYS A 50 -13.23 2.96 -13.21
CA LYS A 50 -13.97 3.07 -11.94
C LYS A 50 -13.18 3.85 -10.90
N ARG A 51 -11.87 3.63 -10.84
CA ARG A 51 -10.99 4.39 -9.93
C ARG A 51 -10.96 5.87 -10.30
N ARG A 52 -10.90 6.21 -11.59
CA ARG A 52 -10.98 7.59 -12.07
C ARG A 52 -12.29 8.26 -11.67
N GLU A 53 -13.43 7.64 -11.97
CA GLU A 53 -14.77 8.15 -11.59
C GLU A 53 -14.86 8.41 -10.07
N THR A 54 -14.38 7.45 -9.27
CA THR A 54 -14.35 7.57 -7.81
C THR A 54 -13.51 8.77 -7.36
N MET A 55 -12.33 8.94 -7.95
CA MET A 55 -11.42 10.02 -7.60
C MET A 55 -11.89 11.39 -8.09
N GLU A 56 -12.59 11.47 -9.22
CA GLU A 56 -13.19 12.73 -9.70
C GLU A 56 -14.21 13.28 -8.68
N VAL A 57 -15.07 12.42 -8.13
CA VAL A 57 -16.01 12.80 -7.06
C VAL A 57 -15.26 13.24 -5.81
N ALA A 58 -14.29 12.44 -5.36
CA ALA A 58 -13.51 12.73 -4.16
C ALA A 58 -12.75 14.06 -4.28
N ILE A 59 -12.08 14.32 -5.41
CA ILE A 59 -11.40 15.58 -5.71
C ILE A 59 -12.39 16.74 -5.78
N GLY A 60 -13.60 16.52 -6.31
CA GLY A 60 -14.68 17.51 -6.32
C GLY A 60 -15.05 18.00 -4.93
N HIS A 61 -15.14 17.10 -3.95
CA HIS A 61 -15.36 17.45 -2.54
C HIS A 61 -14.23 18.30 -1.96
N VAL A 62 -12.98 17.96 -2.27
CA VAL A 62 -11.81 18.74 -1.81
C VAL A 62 -11.84 20.14 -2.41
N ARG A 63 -12.03 20.25 -3.73
CA ARG A 63 -12.09 21.54 -4.44
C ARG A 63 -13.17 22.45 -3.85
N THR A 64 -14.38 21.91 -3.67
CA THR A 64 -15.50 22.63 -3.08
C THR A 64 -15.18 23.14 -1.67
N THR A 65 -14.48 22.33 -0.87
CA THR A 65 -14.09 22.70 0.49
C THR A 65 -13.00 23.78 0.50
N VAL A 66 -11.97 23.65 -0.35
CA VAL A 66 -10.90 24.64 -0.52
C VAL A 66 -11.48 25.99 -0.96
N ASP A 67 -12.38 26.00 -1.95
CA ASP A 67 -13.04 27.22 -2.42
C ASP A 67 -13.90 27.86 -1.32
N LEU A 68 -14.60 27.04 -0.52
CA LEU A 68 -15.38 27.53 0.61
C LEU A 68 -14.51 28.17 1.69
N LEU A 69 -13.38 27.56 2.04
CA LEU A 69 -12.41 28.12 3.00
C LEU A 69 -11.87 29.47 2.49
N LYS A 70 -11.46 29.51 1.22
CA LYS A 70 -10.94 30.72 0.57
C LYS A 70 -11.94 31.88 0.59
N ARG A 71 -13.21 31.63 0.27
CA ARG A 71 -14.29 32.64 0.33
C ARG A 71 -14.50 33.23 1.73
N HIS A 72 -14.10 32.51 2.78
CA HIS A 72 -14.20 32.95 4.17
C HIS A 72 -12.87 33.45 4.74
N GLY A 73 -11.89 33.77 3.89
CA GLY A 73 -10.61 34.35 4.30
C GLY A 73 -9.69 33.36 5.02
N LEU A 74 -9.97 32.05 4.95
CA LEU A 74 -9.09 31.01 5.47
C LEU A 74 -8.24 30.44 4.33
N GLY A 75 -6.94 30.70 4.37
CA GLY A 75 -5.98 30.09 3.47
C GLY A 75 -5.89 28.58 3.69
N CYS A 76 -5.82 27.82 2.61
CA CYS A 76 -5.59 26.38 2.64
C CYS A 76 -4.25 26.11 1.96
N GLU A 77 -3.15 26.33 2.70
CA GLU A 77 -1.77 26.22 2.17
C GLU A 77 -1.46 24.80 1.71
N THR A 78 -1.97 23.81 2.43
CA THR A 78 -1.71 22.40 2.16
C THR A 78 -2.99 21.63 1.91
N VAL A 79 -3.03 20.88 0.83
CA VAL A 79 -3.98 19.79 0.62
C VAL A 79 -3.15 18.53 0.43
N SER A 80 -3.14 17.70 1.47
CA SER A 80 -2.30 16.51 1.54
C SER A 80 -3.13 15.24 1.53
N GLY A 81 -2.66 14.21 0.83
CA GLY A 81 -3.37 12.93 0.74
C GLY A 81 -2.78 12.06 -0.35
N ALA A 82 -3.64 11.35 -1.07
CA ALA A 82 -3.27 10.35 -2.06
C ALA A 82 -2.55 9.11 -1.51
N GLY A 83 -2.56 8.05 -2.30
CA GLY A 83 -1.75 6.85 -2.08
C GLY A 83 -1.19 6.36 -3.41
N THR A 84 -0.42 5.27 -3.36
CA THR A 84 0.25 4.68 -4.54
C THR A 84 -0.72 4.37 -5.68
N GLY A 85 -1.96 3.97 -5.37
CA GLY A 85 -2.98 3.65 -6.36
C GLY A 85 -3.71 4.83 -6.96
N THR A 86 -3.68 6.00 -6.33
CA THR A 86 -4.42 7.15 -6.83
C THR A 86 -3.54 8.30 -7.26
N TYR A 87 -2.29 8.40 -6.76
CA TYR A 87 -1.45 9.60 -6.79
C TYR A 87 -1.48 10.46 -8.06
N ARG A 88 -1.59 9.86 -9.25
CA ARG A 88 -1.71 10.60 -10.52
C ARG A 88 -2.96 11.47 -10.57
N PHE A 89 -4.11 10.96 -10.14
CA PHE A 89 -5.36 11.72 -10.13
C PHE A 89 -5.26 12.94 -9.22
N GLU A 90 -4.70 12.77 -8.03
CA GLU A 90 -4.48 13.87 -7.10
C GLU A 90 -3.42 14.85 -7.62
N ALA A 91 -2.28 14.36 -8.14
CA ALA A 91 -1.21 15.21 -8.67
C ALA A 91 -1.66 16.04 -9.89
N GLU A 92 -2.50 15.49 -10.76
CA GLU A 92 -3.04 16.16 -11.94
C GLU A 92 -4.28 17.03 -11.64
N SER A 93 -4.83 16.95 -10.42
CA SER A 93 -6.10 17.61 -10.05
C SER A 93 -6.03 19.14 -10.00
N GLY A 94 -4.82 19.70 -9.85
CA GLY A 94 -4.58 21.11 -9.51
C GLY A 94 -5.07 21.51 -8.11
N VAL A 95 -5.47 20.56 -7.27
CA VAL A 95 -6.03 20.82 -5.92
C VAL A 95 -5.11 20.31 -4.82
N TYR A 96 -4.51 19.13 -4.98
CA TYR A 96 -3.56 18.58 -4.03
C TYR A 96 -2.20 19.26 -4.17
N THR A 97 -1.58 19.58 -3.03
CA THR A 97 -0.27 20.22 -2.94
C THR A 97 0.81 19.28 -2.39
N GLU A 98 0.40 18.16 -1.80
CA GLU A 98 1.29 17.16 -1.21
C GLU A 98 0.73 15.75 -1.42
N ILE A 99 1.61 14.80 -1.74
CA ILE A 99 1.30 13.39 -2.03
C ILE A 99 1.91 12.51 -0.94
N GLN A 100 1.11 11.60 -0.39
CA GLN A 100 1.42 10.71 0.73
C GLN A 100 1.59 9.24 0.29
N ALA A 101 1.92 8.98 -0.98
CA ALA A 101 2.12 7.62 -1.48
C ALA A 101 3.30 6.92 -0.77
N GLY A 102 3.05 5.71 -0.24
CA GLY A 102 4.02 4.96 0.58
C GLY A 102 4.48 3.63 -0.01
N SER A 103 3.58 2.85 -0.62
CA SER A 103 3.89 1.50 -1.13
C SER A 103 4.68 1.50 -2.44
N TYR A 104 4.71 2.61 -3.19
CA TYR A 104 5.31 2.70 -4.53
C TYR A 104 6.80 2.31 -4.62
N PRO A 105 7.66 2.47 -3.59
CA PRO A 105 9.06 2.05 -3.67
C PRO A 105 9.22 0.53 -3.62
N PHE A 106 8.20 -0.20 -3.15
CA PHE A 106 8.26 -1.64 -2.87
C PHE A 106 7.37 -2.46 -3.79
N MET A 107 6.12 -1.99 -3.94
CA MET A 107 5.01 -2.71 -4.54
C MET A 107 4.71 -4.05 -3.85
N ASP A 108 3.52 -4.58 -4.10
CA ASP A 108 3.09 -5.88 -3.58
C ASP A 108 2.17 -6.58 -4.60
N ALA A 109 1.75 -7.80 -4.26
CA ALA A 109 0.89 -8.58 -5.15
C ALA A 109 -0.51 -7.98 -5.30
N ASP A 110 -0.99 -7.18 -4.33
CA ASP A 110 -2.29 -6.51 -4.43
C ASP A 110 -2.24 -5.34 -5.41
N TYR A 111 -1.28 -4.43 -5.28
CA TYR A 111 -1.09 -3.33 -6.22
C TYR A 111 -0.81 -3.81 -7.64
N LYS A 112 -0.15 -4.97 -7.83
CA LYS A 112 0.06 -5.55 -9.16
C LYS A 112 -1.22 -6.02 -9.85
N ARG A 113 -2.31 -6.27 -9.12
CA ARG A 113 -3.63 -6.58 -9.72
C ARG A 113 -4.31 -5.35 -10.30
N VAL A 114 -3.93 -4.17 -9.83
CA VAL A 114 -4.60 -2.93 -10.19
C VAL A 114 -4.14 -2.44 -11.57
N GLN A 115 -5.09 -2.03 -12.41
CA GLN A 115 -4.80 -1.62 -13.79
C GLN A 115 -4.20 -0.21 -13.87
N GLY A 116 -3.52 0.08 -14.98
CA GLY A 116 -3.01 1.42 -15.29
C GLY A 116 -1.87 1.88 -14.39
N PHE A 117 -1.24 0.96 -13.65
CA PHE A 117 -0.03 1.26 -12.89
C PHE A 117 1.15 1.56 -13.82
N PRO A 118 2.00 2.53 -13.47
CA PRO A 118 3.20 2.83 -14.24
C PRO A 118 4.15 1.64 -14.26
N SER A 119 4.79 1.40 -15.41
CA SER A 119 5.79 0.32 -15.53
C SER A 119 7.04 0.58 -14.68
N GLU A 120 7.28 1.82 -14.26
CA GLU A 120 8.42 2.22 -13.42
C GLU A 120 8.33 1.67 -11.97
N PHE A 121 7.14 1.27 -11.51
CA PHE A 121 6.96 0.68 -10.18
C PHE A 121 7.09 -0.85 -10.26
N GLU A 122 8.32 -1.31 -10.07
CA GLU A 122 8.67 -2.73 -10.00
C GLU A 122 8.56 -3.29 -8.58
N ASN A 123 8.47 -4.62 -8.45
CA ASN A 123 8.56 -5.24 -7.13
C ASN A 123 10.00 -5.16 -6.64
N ALA A 124 10.22 -4.47 -5.52
CA ALA A 124 11.51 -4.37 -4.84
C ALA A 124 11.49 -5.02 -3.45
N LEU A 125 10.32 -5.37 -2.91
CA LEU A 125 10.17 -6.08 -1.64
C LEU A 125 9.88 -7.56 -1.88
N PHE A 126 10.65 -8.41 -1.20
CA PHE A 126 10.49 -9.87 -1.25
C PHE A 126 10.77 -10.48 0.12
N VAL A 127 10.09 -11.58 0.42
CA VAL A 127 10.44 -12.52 1.48
C VAL A 127 11.15 -13.71 0.85
N LEU A 128 12.38 -14.00 1.29
CA LEU A 128 13.12 -15.17 0.84
C LEU A 128 12.69 -16.38 1.67
N ALA A 129 12.18 -17.41 1.01
CA ALA A 129 11.71 -18.64 1.65
C ALA A 129 12.46 -19.86 1.10
N THR A 130 12.69 -20.86 1.95
CA THR A 130 13.37 -22.12 1.62
C THR A 130 12.35 -23.26 1.57
N VAL A 131 12.41 -24.08 0.52
CA VAL A 131 11.63 -25.32 0.43
C VAL A 131 12.13 -26.28 1.50
N MET A 132 11.29 -26.59 2.47
CA MET A 132 11.62 -27.43 3.63
C MET A 132 10.92 -28.81 3.59
N SER A 133 9.90 -28.97 2.74
CA SER A 133 9.28 -30.28 2.50
C SER A 133 8.82 -30.46 1.05
N ARG A 134 9.00 -31.68 0.55
CA ARG A 134 8.59 -32.15 -0.79
C ARG A 134 7.96 -33.54 -0.71
N ALA A 135 7.02 -33.71 0.23
CA ALA A 135 6.45 -35.01 0.57
C ALA A 135 5.47 -35.61 -0.46
N ALA A 136 5.01 -34.84 -1.46
CA ALA A 136 4.14 -35.33 -2.53
C ALA A 136 4.43 -34.58 -3.84
N PRO A 137 4.20 -35.17 -5.04
CA PRO A 137 4.58 -34.59 -6.33
C PRO A 137 3.88 -33.28 -6.71
N ASP A 138 2.69 -33.02 -6.18
CA ASP A 138 1.85 -31.87 -6.52
C ASP A 138 2.04 -30.66 -5.59
N ARG A 139 2.81 -30.82 -4.50
CA ARG A 139 2.98 -29.76 -3.49
C ARG A 139 4.38 -29.67 -2.88
N ALA A 140 4.72 -28.48 -2.43
CA ALA A 140 5.91 -28.22 -1.61
C ALA A 140 5.53 -27.35 -0.41
N VAL A 141 6.37 -27.34 0.63
CA VAL A 141 6.20 -26.46 1.78
C VAL A 141 7.46 -25.61 1.94
N VAL A 142 7.26 -24.31 2.15
CA VAL A 142 8.33 -23.35 2.45
C VAL A 142 8.24 -22.86 3.90
N ASP A 143 9.36 -22.38 4.44
CA ASP A 143 9.54 -21.85 5.80
C ASP A 143 9.03 -20.41 6.01
N ALA A 144 8.13 -19.93 5.15
CA ALA A 144 7.53 -18.60 5.25
C ALA A 144 6.02 -18.71 5.43
N GLY A 145 5.55 -18.42 6.64
CA GLY A 145 4.15 -18.39 7.05
C GLY A 145 3.67 -17.00 7.48
N LEU A 146 2.63 -16.95 8.32
CA LEU A 146 2.03 -15.72 8.85
C LEU A 146 2.99 -14.86 9.68
N LYS A 147 4.01 -15.46 10.29
CA LYS A 147 5.06 -14.72 11.00
C LYS A 147 6.10 -14.09 10.08
N ALA A 148 6.06 -14.44 8.80
CA ALA A 148 6.90 -13.87 7.75
C ALA A 148 6.10 -13.00 6.78
N LEU A 149 4.79 -13.19 6.67
CA LEU A 149 3.94 -12.61 5.62
C LEU A 149 2.59 -12.21 6.18
N ALA A 150 2.19 -10.97 5.92
CA ALA A 150 0.81 -10.56 6.09
C ALA A 150 -0.05 -11.00 4.89
N VAL A 151 -1.29 -11.43 5.16
CA VAL A 151 -2.22 -11.96 4.14
C VAL A 151 -3.59 -11.27 4.13
N ASP A 152 -3.69 -10.13 4.80
CA ASP A 152 -4.89 -9.29 4.85
C ASP A 152 -5.34 -8.81 3.46
N SER A 153 -4.41 -8.63 2.52
CA SER A 153 -4.69 -8.29 1.11
C SER A 153 -4.45 -9.46 0.13
N GLY A 154 -4.50 -10.69 0.64
CA GLY A 154 -4.33 -11.93 -0.13
C GLY A 154 -2.97 -12.61 0.08
N LEU A 155 -2.83 -13.79 -0.53
CA LEU A 155 -1.62 -14.61 -0.41
C LEU A 155 -0.45 -14.03 -1.20
N PRO A 156 0.81 -14.30 -0.78
CA PRO A 156 1.97 -13.91 -1.56
C PRO A 156 2.04 -14.66 -2.90
N VAL A 157 2.82 -14.12 -3.83
CA VAL A 157 3.06 -14.71 -5.16
C VAL A 157 4.54 -15.06 -5.32
N VAL A 158 4.85 -16.19 -5.94
CA VAL A 158 6.24 -16.58 -6.22
C VAL A 158 6.79 -15.77 -7.40
N ARG A 159 7.86 -15.01 -7.17
CA ARG A 159 8.48 -14.16 -8.19
C ARG A 159 8.90 -14.99 -9.41
N GLY A 160 8.37 -14.62 -10.58
CA GLY A 160 8.75 -15.20 -11.87
C GLY A 160 8.29 -16.65 -12.08
N ARG A 161 7.35 -17.16 -11.28
CA ARG A 161 6.86 -18.55 -11.35
C ARG A 161 5.34 -18.59 -11.36
N SER A 162 4.73 -18.60 -12.55
CA SER A 162 3.28 -18.78 -12.72
C SER A 162 2.84 -20.25 -12.58
N ASP A 163 3.79 -21.18 -12.60
CA ASP A 163 3.61 -22.60 -12.38
C ASP A 163 3.58 -22.99 -10.89
N ILE A 164 3.76 -22.03 -9.98
CA ILE A 164 3.68 -22.25 -8.53
C ILE A 164 2.65 -21.29 -7.94
N GLU A 165 1.71 -21.84 -7.19
CA GLU A 165 0.70 -21.07 -6.46
C GLU A 165 0.89 -21.27 -4.95
N VAL A 166 0.89 -20.18 -4.18
CA VAL A 166 0.78 -20.27 -2.72
C VAL A 166 -0.70 -20.49 -2.38
N GLN A 167 -1.05 -21.67 -1.88
CA GLN A 167 -2.46 -22.03 -1.61
C GLN A 167 -2.93 -21.61 -0.23
N ARG A 168 -2.04 -21.70 0.76
CA ARG A 168 -2.33 -21.32 2.14
C ARG A 168 -1.03 -21.06 2.89
N VAL A 169 -1.13 -20.27 3.94
CA VAL A 169 -0.07 -20.08 4.93
C VAL A 169 -0.62 -20.44 6.31
N SER A 170 0.23 -21.07 7.13
CA SER A 170 0.05 -21.17 8.59
C SER A 170 1.12 -20.33 9.27
N ASP A 171 1.26 -20.39 10.60
CA ASP A 171 2.23 -19.60 11.36
C ASP A 171 3.64 -19.53 10.73
N GLU A 172 4.22 -20.69 10.45
CA GLU A 172 5.62 -20.82 9.98
C GLU A 172 5.74 -21.49 8.59
N HIS A 173 4.63 -21.87 7.96
CA HIS A 173 4.66 -22.67 6.74
C HIS A 173 3.80 -22.08 5.63
N GLY A 174 4.36 -22.03 4.42
CA GLY A 174 3.64 -21.73 3.18
C GLY A 174 3.44 -23.01 2.36
N LEU A 175 2.20 -23.39 2.08
CA LEU A 175 1.89 -24.51 1.19
C LEU A 175 1.86 -24.04 -0.26
N LEU A 176 2.70 -24.64 -1.09
CA LEU A 176 2.77 -24.42 -2.52
C LEU A 176 2.05 -25.54 -3.26
N ARG A 177 1.15 -25.18 -4.19
CA ARG A 177 0.72 -26.07 -5.26
C ARG A 177 1.65 -25.90 -6.44
N LEU A 178 2.10 -27.01 -6.99
CA LEU A 178 2.92 -27.05 -8.18
C LEU A 178 2.03 -27.40 -9.37
N GLY A 179 2.09 -26.60 -10.42
CA GLY A 179 1.43 -26.88 -11.69
C GLY A 179 2.03 -28.09 -12.40
N ASP A 180 1.42 -28.47 -13.52
CA ASP A 180 1.90 -29.56 -14.37
C ASP A 180 2.33 -29.03 -15.75
N PRO A 181 3.61 -29.20 -16.16
CA PRO A 181 4.75 -29.62 -15.35
C PRO A 181 5.43 -28.40 -14.71
N ALA A 182 5.35 -28.25 -13.40
CA ALA A 182 6.22 -27.34 -12.67
C ALA A 182 7.67 -27.85 -12.73
N LEU A 183 8.64 -26.94 -12.84
CA LEU A 183 10.04 -27.33 -12.66
C LEU A 183 10.22 -27.97 -11.28
N PRO A 184 10.95 -29.10 -11.17
CA PRO A 184 11.03 -29.85 -9.93
C PRO A 184 11.72 -29.03 -8.84
N LEU A 185 10.95 -28.56 -7.87
CA LEU A 185 11.47 -28.00 -6.62
C LEU A 185 12.06 -29.11 -5.76
N ARG A 186 13.22 -28.84 -5.18
CA ARG A 186 13.94 -29.70 -4.25
C ARG A 186 13.93 -29.08 -2.86
N ILE A 187 14.08 -29.92 -1.84
CA ILE A 187 14.35 -29.45 -0.49
C ILE A 187 15.65 -28.63 -0.51
N GLY A 188 15.63 -27.44 0.09
CA GLY A 188 16.73 -26.48 0.09
C GLY A 188 16.67 -25.42 -1.02
N ASP A 189 15.81 -25.58 -2.03
CA ASP A 189 15.62 -24.53 -3.04
C ASP A 189 15.05 -23.26 -2.41
N ARG A 190 15.49 -22.10 -2.89
CA ARG A 190 15.06 -20.80 -2.37
C ARG A 190 14.14 -20.09 -3.36
N LEU A 191 13.07 -19.51 -2.86
CA LEU A 191 12.04 -18.80 -3.61
C LEU A 191 11.88 -17.39 -3.06
N TRP A 192 11.76 -16.42 -3.97
CA TRP A 192 11.41 -15.05 -3.60
C TRP A 192 9.89 -14.91 -3.65
N LEU A 193 9.29 -14.59 -2.51
CA LEU A 193 7.86 -14.35 -2.37
C LEU A 193 7.59 -12.84 -2.41
N ILE A 194 6.72 -12.42 -3.32
CA ILE A 194 6.16 -11.06 -3.35
C ILE A 194 5.01 -11.05 -2.33
N PRO A 195 5.05 -10.20 -1.30
CA PRO A 195 4.01 -10.18 -0.27
C PRO A 195 2.65 -9.77 -0.84
N GLY A 196 1.56 -10.18 -0.19
CA GLY A 196 0.21 -9.71 -0.51
C GLY A 196 0.05 -8.21 -0.24
N HIS A 197 0.65 -7.73 0.85
CA HIS A 197 0.61 -6.35 1.32
C HIS A 197 1.97 -5.97 1.94
N CYS A 198 2.59 -4.87 1.50
CA CYS A 198 3.94 -4.51 1.96
C CYS A 198 4.00 -4.05 3.42
N ASP A 199 3.17 -3.10 3.84
CA ASP A 199 3.29 -2.41 5.14
C ASP A 199 3.18 -3.37 6.34
N PRO A 200 2.13 -4.21 6.45
CA PRO A 200 2.03 -5.15 7.56
C PRO A 200 3.09 -6.26 7.48
N THR A 201 3.58 -6.62 6.28
CA THR A 201 4.70 -7.56 6.13
C THR A 201 5.99 -6.96 6.67
N ILE A 202 6.32 -5.72 6.30
CA ILE A 202 7.51 -4.99 6.78
C ILE A 202 7.52 -4.94 8.32
N ASN A 203 6.37 -4.71 8.94
CA ASN A 203 6.24 -4.62 10.39
C ASN A 203 6.58 -5.93 11.15
N LEU A 204 6.75 -7.06 10.45
CA LEU A 204 7.18 -8.34 11.03
C LEU A 204 8.71 -8.48 11.14
N TYR A 205 9.48 -7.58 10.51
CA TYR A 205 10.94 -7.71 10.40
C TYR A 205 11.68 -6.56 11.06
N ASP A 206 12.81 -6.86 11.72
CA ASP A 206 13.70 -5.84 12.29
C ASP A 206 14.64 -5.20 11.25
N TRP A 207 14.86 -5.86 10.11
CA TRP A 207 15.83 -5.41 9.10
C TRP A 207 15.34 -5.67 7.68
N TYR A 208 15.65 -4.76 6.76
CA TYR A 208 15.73 -5.05 5.34
C TYR A 208 17.10 -5.64 5.00
N VAL A 209 17.11 -6.67 4.16
CA VAL A 209 18.32 -7.15 3.50
C VAL A 209 18.38 -6.54 2.10
N ALA A 210 19.20 -5.50 1.91
CA ALA A 210 19.32 -4.81 0.63
C ALA A 210 20.25 -5.59 -0.31
N VAL A 211 19.75 -5.93 -1.50
CA VAL A 211 20.44 -6.78 -2.48
C VAL A 211 20.63 -6.03 -3.80
N ARG A 212 21.85 -6.03 -4.34
CA ARG A 212 22.16 -5.53 -5.70
C ARG A 212 23.04 -6.53 -6.44
N GLY A 213 22.75 -6.76 -7.72
CA GLY A 213 23.52 -7.70 -8.53
C GLY A 213 23.62 -9.11 -7.94
N GLY A 214 22.58 -9.55 -7.22
CA GLY A 214 22.54 -10.86 -6.55
C GLY A 214 23.39 -10.97 -5.29
N ARG A 215 23.93 -9.87 -4.76
CA ARG A 215 24.73 -9.82 -3.54
C ARG A 215 24.08 -8.91 -2.50
N VAL A 216 24.19 -9.30 -1.23
CA VAL A 216 23.81 -8.43 -0.11
C VAL A 216 24.78 -7.26 -0.05
N GLU A 217 24.27 -6.03 -0.07
CA GLU A 217 25.07 -4.81 0.02
C GLU A 217 24.93 -4.12 1.37
N ALA A 218 23.75 -4.21 1.99
CA ALA A 218 23.49 -3.56 3.27
C ALA A 218 22.39 -4.27 4.05
N LEU A 219 22.38 -4.01 5.36
CA LEU A 219 21.27 -4.30 6.25
C LEU A 219 20.75 -2.95 6.75
N TRP A 220 19.47 -2.66 6.50
CA TRP A 220 18.84 -1.43 6.97
C TRP A 220 17.88 -1.74 8.11
N PRO A 221 18.05 -1.14 9.30
CA PRO A 221 17.14 -1.39 10.41
C PRO A 221 15.77 -0.79 10.12
N ILE A 222 14.71 -1.54 10.43
CA ILE A 222 13.33 -1.06 10.43
C ILE A 222 13.07 -0.43 11.80
N THR A 223 13.61 0.78 11.99
CA THR A 223 13.66 1.44 13.32
C THR A 223 12.30 1.80 13.89
N ALA A 224 11.26 1.87 13.06
CA ALA A 224 9.89 2.17 13.46
C ALA A 224 9.01 0.91 13.61
N ARG A 225 9.59 -0.30 13.56
CA ARG A 225 8.82 -1.54 13.70
C ARG A 225 8.06 -1.55 15.04
N GLY A 226 6.76 -1.86 14.99
CA GLY A 226 5.91 -1.93 16.17
C GLY A 226 5.64 -0.60 16.85
N ALA A 227 6.09 0.53 16.28
CA ALA A 227 5.76 1.88 16.75
C ALA A 227 4.32 2.23 16.34
N VAL A 228 3.36 1.61 17.00
CA VAL A 228 1.94 1.93 16.91
C VAL A 228 1.61 3.07 17.88
N LEU A 229 0.86 4.07 17.41
CA LEU A 229 0.37 5.21 18.20
C LEU A 229 -0.78 4.80 19.11
#